data_AF-A0A0C9VB43-F1
#
_entry.id   AF-A0A0C9VB43-F1
#
_cell.length_a   1.000
_cell.length_b   1.000
_cell.length_c   1.000
_cell.angle_alpha   90.00
_cell.angle_beta   90.00
_cell.angle_gamma   90.00
#
_symmetry.space_group_name_H-M   'P 1'
#
loop_
_entity.id
_entity.type
_entity.pdbx_description
1 polymer ?
#
loop_
_entity_poly.entity_id
_entity_poly.type
_entity_poly.pdbx_seq_one_letter_code
_entity_poly.pdbx_strand_id
1 'polypeptide(L)'
;MRDTVIPMDNPDPEKRGKIQKMIFPEDLPHTHPYYDFRGKPKGMKAVLEEHGLLHGLQKANGGKHQGECKFCKSSRETQERLVREAQAMAAGGEELEGALEDVLQVPTSNTCCM
;
A
#
# COMPACT_ATOMS: atom_id res chain seq x y z
N MET A 1 -2.00 21.32 -2.62
CA MET A 1 -1.71 19.88 -2.39
C MET A 1 -1.01 19.36 -3.63
N ARG A 2 0.05 18.56 -3.50
CA ARG A 2 0.80 18.05 -4.67
C ARG A 2 0.27 16.68 -5.06
N ASP A 3 0.33 16.37 -6.35
CA ASP A 3 0.05 15.04 -6.87
C ASP A 3 1.15 14.05 -6.44
N THR A 4 0.79 12.78 -6.38
CA THR A 4 1.69 11.68 -6.02
C THR A 4 1.79 10.68 -7.17
N VAL A 5 2.74 9.76 -7.09
CA VAL A 5 2.87 8.66 -8.05
C VAL A 5 2.61 7.37 -7.31
N ILE A 6 1.78 6.50 -7.87
CA ILE A 6 1.51 5.19 -7.29
C ILE A 6 2.80 4.35 -7.36
N PRO A 7 3.27 3.77 -6.24
CA PRO A 7 4.49 2.99 -6.20
C PRO A 7 4.53 1.81 -7.19
N MET A 8 5.72 1.42 -7.63
CA MET A 8 5.91 0.32 -8.59
C MET A 8 5.70 -1.07 -7.97
N ASP A 9 5.72 -1.17 -6.64
CA ASP A 9 5.43 -2.36 -5.86
C ASP A 9 3.94 -2.49 -5.49
N ASN A 10 3.07 -1.59 -5.99
CA ASN A 10 1.63 -1.65 -5.74
C ASN A 10 1.06 -3.04 -6.17
N PRO A 11 0.22 -3.68 -5.34
CA PRO A 11 -0.30 -5.02 -5.62
C PRO A 11 -1.21 -5.07 -6.86
N ASP A 12 -1.83 -3.95 -7.23
CA ASP A 12 -2.55 -3.81 -8.50
C ASP A 12 -1.57 -3.33 -9.59
N PRO A 13 -1.15 -4.21 -10.52
CA PRO A 13 -0.13 -3.89 -11.50
C PRO A 13 -0.56 -2.82 -12.50
N GLU A 14 -1.85 -2.69 -12.78
CA GLU A 14 -2.37 -1.70 -13.73
C GLU A 14 -2.25 -0.27 -13.21
N LYS A 15 -2.02 -0.11 -11.90
CA LYS A 15 -2.01 1.20 -11.24
C LYS A 15 -0.61 1.73 -10.97
N ARG A 16 0.41 0.89 -11.05
CA ARG A 16 1.83 1.23 -10.82
C ARG A 16 2.27 2.40 -11.70
N GLY A 17 3.00 3.34 -11.12
CA GLY A 17 3.58 4.49 -11.83
C GLY A 17 2.56 5.53 -12.31
N LYS A 18 1.25 5.33 -12.11
CA LYS A 18 0.24 6.32 -12.48
C LYS A 18 0.28 7.52 -11.53
N ILE A 19 0.04 8.70 -12.08
CA ILE A 19 -0.14 9.92 -11.29
C ILE A 19 -1.47 9.82 -10.55
N GLN A 20 -1.42 9.96 -9.23
CA GLN A 20 -2.58 10.12 -8.38
C GLN A 20 -2.76 11.60 -8.06
N LYS A 21 -3.87 12.16 -8.55
CA LYS A 21 -4.29 13.52 -8.17
C LYS A 21 -4.83 13.49 -6.75
N MET A 22 -4.38 14.42 -5.91
CA MET A 22 -4.83 14.49 -4.51
C MET A 22 -6.02 15.42 -4.30
N ILE A 23 -6.48 16.10 -5.34
CA ILE A 23 -7.66 16.97 -5.36
C ILE A 23 -8.63 16.44 -6.43
N PHE A 24 -9.94 16.50 -6.15
CA PHE A 24 -10.95 16.16 -7.14
C PHE A 24 -10.98 17.20 -8.27
N PRO A 25 -11.14 16.79 -9.55
CA PRO A 25 -11.28 17.73 -10.67
C PRO A 25 -12.42 18.74 -10.43
N GLU A 26 -12.27 19.97 -10.93
CA GLU A 26 -13.31 21.00 -10.79
C GLU A 26 -14.49 20.79 -11.75
N ASP A 27 -14.25 20.08 -12.84
CA ASP A 27 -15.12 19.86 -13.99
C ASP A 27 -15.86 18.50 -13.94
N LEU A 28 -15.98 17.88 -12.76
CA LEU A 28 -16.74 16.62 -12.64
C LEU A 28 -18.21 16.80 -13.05
N PRO A 29 -18.80 15.84 -13.77
CA PRO A 29 -20.22 15.88 -14.15
C PRO A 29 -21.14 15.69 -12.94
N HIS A 30 -22.35 16.24 -13.01
CA HIS A 30 -23.35 16.17 -11.93
C HIS A 30 -23.74 14.74 -11.50
N THR A 31 -23.53 13.75 -12.38
CA THR A 31 -23.79 12.33 -12.10
C THR A 31 -22.64 11.65 -11.37
N HIS A 32 -21.50 12.32 -11.19
CA HIS A 32 -20.32 11.72 -10.58
C HIS A 32 -20.50 11.55 -9.06
N PRO A 33 -20.11 10.40 -8.47
CA PRO A 33 -20.26 10.17 -7.03
C PRO A 33 -19.56 11.20 -6.14
N TYR A 34 -18.51 11.83 -6.66
CA TYR A 34 -17.73 12.86 -5.98
C TYR A 34 -18.03 14.29 -6.44
N TYR A 35 -19.18 14.53 -7.07
CA TYR A 35 -19.56 15.85 -7.59
C TYR A 35 -19.46 16.94 -6.51
N ASP A 36 -20.03 16.76 -5.32
CA ASP A 36 -20.01 17.78 -4.26
C ASP A 36 -18.61 18.06 -3.66
N PHE A 37 -17.61 17.27 -4.06
CA PHE A 37 -16.22 17.39 -3.63
C PHE A 37 -15.29 17.97 -4.70
N ARG A 38 -15.81 18.43 -5.84
CA ARG A 38 -15.02 19.13 -6.89
C ARG A 38 -14.12 20.21 -6.31
N GLY A 39 -12.85 20.23 -6.73
CA GLY A 39 -11.82 21.17 -6.26
C GLY A 39 -11.37 20.94 -4.81
N LYS A 40 -11.98 20.00 -4.07
CA LYS A 40 -11.59 19.69 -2.69
C LYS A 40 -10.56 18.57 -2.63
N PRO A 41 -9.72 18.53 -1.58
CA PRO A 41 -8.83 17.41 -1.32
C PRO A 41 -9.56 16.07 -1.23
N LYS A 42 -8.94 15.00 -1.73
CA LYS A 42 -9.44 13.64 -1.59
C LYS A 42 -9.20 13.12 -0.17
N GLY A 43 -10.18 12.40 0.37
CA GLY A 43 -10.02 11.66 1.61
C GLY A 43 -9.33 10.31 1.39
N MET A 44 -8.91 9.67 2.50
CA MET A 44 -8.20 8.38 2.48
C MET A 44 -8.95 7.29 1.70
N LYS A 45 -10.29 7.23 1.83
CA LYS A 45 -11.10 6.23 1.11
C LYS A 45 -10.93 6.33 -0.41
N ALA A 46 -11.10 7.53 -0.98
CA ALA A 46 -10.99 7.75 -2.42
C ALA A 46 -9.55 7.48 -2.92
N VAL A 47 -8.55 7.88 -2.13
CA VAL A 47 -7.13 7.59 -2.41
C VAL A 47 -6.87 6.08 -2.48
N LEU A 48 -7.39 5.32 -1.51
CA LEU A 48 -7.23 3.85 -1.46
C LEU A 48 -8.02 3.13 -2.56
N GLU A 49 -9.19 3.64 -2.96
CA GLU A 49 -9.94 3.14 -4.13
C GLU A 49 -9.13 3.31 -5.41
N GLU A 50 -8.56 4.50 -5.60
CA GLU A 50 -7.71 4.81 -6.74
C GLU A 50 -6.46 3.93 -6.78
N HIS A 51 -5.86 3.59 -5.63
CA HIS A 51 -4.75 2.63 -5.53
C HIS A 51 -5.17 1.16 -5.70
N GLY A 52 -6.46 0.85 -5.59
CA GLY A 52 -6.96 -0.54 -5.63
C GLY A 52 -6.79 -1.29 -4.31
N LEU A 53 -6.45 -0.58 -3.24
CA LEU A 53 -6.15 -1.16 -1.93
C LEU A 53 -7.38 -1.27 -1.02
N LEU A 54 -8.44 -0.52 -1.30
CA LEU A 54 -9.59 -0.41 -0.39
C LEU A 54 -10.18 -1.78 -0.03
N HIS A 55 -10.50 -2.60 -1.04
CA HIS A 55 -11.15 -3.89 -0.82
C HIS A 55 -10.23 -4.90 -0.12
N GLY A 56 -8.94 -4.93 -0.49
CA GLY A 56 -7.93 -5.78 0.15
C GLY A 56 -7.79 -5.47 1.64
N LEU A 57 -7.71 -4.18 1.99
CA LEU A 57 -7.64 -3.72 3.37
C LEU A 57 -8.92 -4.06 4.15
N GLN A 58 -10.09 -3.82 3.57
CA GLN A 58 -11.36 -4.21 4.20
C GLN A 58 -11.42 -5.71 4.45
N LYS A 59 -11.03 -6.54 3.49
CA LYS A 59 -11.01 -8.00 3.66
C LYS A 59 -10.06 -8.43 4.80
N ALA A 60 -8.86 -7.84 4.86
CA ALA A 60 -7.89 -8.14 5.92
C ALA A 60 -8.36 -7.71 7.32
N ASN A 61 -9.07 -6.59 7.40
CA ASN A 61 -9.46 -5.92 8.64
C ASN A 61 -10.95 -6.06 9.00
N GLY A 62 -11.64 -7.08 8.47
CA GLY A 62 -13.04 -7.37 8.85
C GLY A 62 -14.02 -6.26 8.46
N GLY A 63 -13.88 -5.71 7.26
CA GLY A 63 -14.74 -4.67 6.67
C GLY A 63 -14.25 -3.24 6.89
N LYS A 64 -13.20 -3.03 7.69
CA LYS A 64 -12.69 -1.68 8.01
C LYS A 64 -11.50 -1.31 7.13
N HIS A 65 -11.47 -0.07 6.66
CA HIS A 65 -10.32 0.50 5.94
C HIS A 65 -9.53 1.51 6.78
N GLN A 66 -9.96 1.73 8.04
CA GLN A 66 -9.33 2.63 8.99
C GLN A 66 -9.11 1.90 10.32
N GLY A 67 -8.05 2.28 11.02
CA GLY A 67 -7.64 1.71 12.31
C GLY A 67 -6.44 0.77 12.19
N GLU A 68 -6.00 0.25 13.33
CA GLU A 68 -4.83 -0.63 13.39
C GLU A 68 -5.13 -2.02 12.79
N CYS A 69 -4.17 -2.54 12.02
CA CYS A 69 -4.24 -3.89 11.49
C CYS A 69 -4.03 -4.93 12.60
N LYS A 70 -4.32 -6.19 12.31
CA LYS A 70 -4.18 -7.29 13.29
C LYS A 70 -2.76 -7.45 13.81
N PHE A 71 -1.76 -7.18 12.97
CA PHE A 71 -0.35 -7.24 13.36
C PHE A 71 -0.02 -6.15 14.39
N CYS A 72 -0.35 -4.89 14.10
CA CYS A 72 -0.11 -3.77 15.02
C CYS A 72 -0.87 -3.92 16.34
N LYS A 73 -2.05 -4.54 16.31
CA LYS A 73 -2.84 -4.85 17.53
C LYS A 73 -2.31 -6.02 18.34
N SER A 74 -1.44 -6.85 17.78
CA SER A 74 -0.93 -8.05 18.46
C SER A 74 0.17 -7.69 19.46
N SER A 75 0.48 -8.62 20.37
CA SER A 75 1.57 -8.43 21.32
C SER A 75 2.91 -8.32 20.58
N ARG A 76 3.87 -7.59 21.19
CA ARG A 76 5.23 -7.47 20.66
C ARG A 76 5.89 -8.83 20.37
N GLU A 77 5.69 -9.80 21.25
CA GLU A 77 6.18 -11.18 21.06
C GLU A 77 5.60 -11.82 19.78
N THR A 78 4.30 -11.63 19.54
CA THR A 78 3.64 -12.14 18.32
C THR A 78 4.19 -11.45 17.08
N GLN A 79 4.41 -10.14 17.14
CA GLN A 79 4.99 -9.37 16.05
C GLN A 79 6.41 -9.86 15.71
N GLU A 80 7.28 -9.99 16.71
CA GLU A 80 8.66 -10.47 16.53
C GLU A 80 8.71 -11.89 15.96
N ARG A 81 7.83 -12.78 16.41
CA ARG A 81 7.72 -14.13 15.86
C ARG A 81 7.33 -14.11 14.37
N LEU A 82 6.28 -13.38 14.01
CA LEU A 82 5.81 -13.28 12.63
C LEU A 82 6.86 -12.67 11.69
N VAL A 83 7.59 -11.65 12.16
CA VAL A 83 8.69 -11.05 11.39
C VAL A 83 9.81 -12.06 11.16
N ARG A 84 10.21 -12.81 12.19
CA ARG A 84 11.26 -13.84 12.07
C ARG A 84 10.84 -14.96 11.11
N GLU A 85 9.59 -15.41 11.18
CA GLU A 85 9.03 -16.40 10.26
C GLU A 85 9.03 -15.89 8.82
N ALA A 86 8.60 -14.64 8.59
CA ALA A 86 8.60 -14.03 7.26
C ALA A 86 10.03 -13.88 6.69
N GLN A 87 11.00 -13.51 7.52
CA GLN A 87 12.41 -13.41 7.13
C GLN A 87 13.00 -14.77 6.75
N ALA A 88 12.71 -15.81 7.54
CA ALA A 88 13.15 -17.17 7.23
C ALA A 88 12.53 -17.69 5.92
N MET A 89 11.25 -17.39 5.66
CA MET A 89 10.61 -17.75 4.38
C MET A 89 11.20 -17.00 3.19
N ALA A 90 11.58 -15.74 3.36
CA ALA A 90 12.19 -14.94 2.29
C ALA A 90 13.64 -15.38 1.97
N ALA A 91 14.40 -15.87 2.96
CA ALA A 91 15.77 -16.33 2.78
C ALA A 91 15.88 -17.77 2.22
N GLY A 92 14.81 -18.57 2.26
CA GLY A 92 14.80 -19.96 1.79
C GLY A 92 14.58 -20.15 0.28
N GLY A 93 14.51 -19.07 -0.50
CA GLY A 93 14.40 -19.10 -1.97
C GLY A 93 15.78 -19.05 -2.62
N GLU A 94 16.30 -20.22 -2.98
CA GLU A 94 17.45 -20.53 -3.86
C GLU A 94 18.56 -19.46 -4.02
N GLU A 95 19.71 -19.76 -3.40
CA GLU A 95 21.01 -19.30 -3.88
C GLU A 95 21.25 -19.82 -5.31
N LEU A 96 21.36 -18.89 -6.26
CA LEU A 96 22.08 -19.13 -7.51
C LEU A 96 23.33 -18.25 -7.49
N GLU A 97 24.43 -18.85 -7.08
CA GLU A 97 25.80 -18.34 -7.16
C GLU A 97 26.13 -17.86 -8.58
N GLY A 98 26.61 -16.63 -8.71
CA GLY A 98 27.08 -16.09 -9.99
C GLY A 98 27.45 -14.61 -9.97
N ALA A 99 28.49 -14.26 -9.20
CA ALA A 99 29.36 -13.07 -9.30
C ALA A 99 28.90 -11.86 -10.15
N LEU A 100 28.51 -10.75 -9.49
CA LEU A 100 29.21 -9.45 -9.53
C LEU A 100 28.52 -8.42 -8.62
N GLU A 101 29.37 -7.69 -7.92
CA GLU A 101 29.17 -6.52 -7.06
C GLU A 101 28.05 -5.57 -7.49
N ASP A 102 27.09 -5.31 -6.60
CA ASP A 102 26.88 -3.98 -5.99
C ASP A 102 25.78 -4.10 -4.93
N VAL A 103 26.08 -3.64 -3.72
CA VAL A 103 25.23 -3.78 -2.54
C VAL A 103 24.08 -2.76 -2.65
N LEU A 104 23.07 -3.09 -3.42
CA LEU A 104 21.74 -2.53 -3.21
C LEU A 104 21.03 -3.45 -2.24
N GLN A 105 21.15 -3.12 -0.95
CA GLN A 105 20.18 -3.53 0.05
C GLN A 105 18.79 -3.22 -0.52
N VAL A 106 18.13 -4.24 -1.05
CA VAL A 106 16.69 -4.19 -1.29
C VAL A 106 16.10 -4.03 0.10
N PRO A 107 15.49 -2.88 0.44
CA PRO A 107 14.74 -2.81 1.67
C PRO A 107 13.53 -3.69 1.40
N THR A 108 13.60 -4.96 1.79
CA THR A 108 12.41 -5.76 1.99
C THR A 108 11.71 -5.09 3.16
N SER A 109 10.89 -4.10 2.83
CA SER A 109 9.98 -3.40 3.73
C SER A 109 8.90 -4.38 4.18
N ASN A 110 9.32 -5.45 4.85
CA ASN A 110 8.49 -6.45 5.51
C ASN A 110 8.00 -5.91 6.86
N THR A 111 8.32 -4.65 7.18
CA THR A 111 7.76 -3.92 8.30
C THR A 111 6.39 -3.40 7.89
N CYS A 112 5.34 -4.03 8.39
CA CYS A 112 4.00 -3.48 8.35
C CYS A 112 4.01 -2.17 9.18
N CYS A 113 4.18 -1.04 8.50
CA CYS A 113 4.30 0.34 9.02
C CYS A 113 5.69 0.75 9.55
N MET A 114 6.53 1.31 8.68
CA MET A 114 7.25 2.54 9.01
C MET A 114 6.68 3.69 8.16
#